data_AF-A0A2V5QWK8-F1
#
_entry.id   AF-A0A2V5QWK8-F1
#
_cell.length_a   1.000
_cell.length_b   1.000
_cell.length_c   1.000
_cell.angle_alpha   90.00
_cell.angle_beta   90.00
_cell.angle_gamma   90.00
#
_symmetry.space_group_name_H-M   'P 1'
#
loop_
_entity.id
_entity.type
_entity.pdbx_description
1 polymer ?
#
loop_
_entity_poly.entity_id
_entity_poly.type
_entity_poly.pdbx_seq_one_letter_code
_entity_poly.pdbx_strand_id
1 'polypeptide(L)'
;MLSETIIGVWERQTWETVVDDSVVGYPLGDKASGFIAYHPIGFMSVNISAPNRVRLPIDDPFVGDPKLVALDAKGYLSYCGPFSIASENEVIHHLRLCSLEN
;
A
#
# COMPACT_ATOMS: atom_id res chain seq x y z
N MET A 1 7.48 -10.78 -21.19
CA MET A 1 7.03 -9.37 -21.09
C MET A 1 6.38 -9.14 -19.72
N LEU A 2 6.29 -7.91 -19.21
CA LEU A 2 5.71 -7.62 -17.88
C LEU A 2 4.30 -8.20 -17.70
N SER A 3 3.52 -8.22 -18.78
CA SER A 3 2.18 -8.84 -18.87
C SER A 3 2.16 -10.34 -18.57
N GLU A 4 3.27 -11.03 -18.78
CA GLU A 4 3.41 -12.48 -18.56
C GLU A 4 3.98 -12.80 -17.19
N THR A 5 4.62 -11.83 -16.51
CA THR A 5 5.40 -12.08 -15.29
C THR A 5 4.82 -11.42 -14.05
N ILE A 6 4.02 -10.36 -14.18
CA ILE A 6 3.58 -9.55 -13.04
C ILE A 6 2.48 -10.22 -12.19
N ILE A 7 1.76 -11.17 -12.79
CA ILE A 7 0.67 -11.89 -12.13
C ILE A 7 1.20 -12.68 -10.94
N GLY A 8 0.61 -12.46 -9.77
CA GLY A 8 1.04 -13.08 -8.53
C GLY A 8 0.89 -12.16 -7.33
N VAL A 9 1.50 -12.58 -6.22
CA VAL A 9 1.58 -11.82 -4.97
C VAL A 9 3.04 -11.50 -4.71
N TRP A 10 3.32 -10.22 -4.49
CA TRP A 10 4.67 -9.71 -4.28
C TRP A 10 4.76 -9.06 -2.91
N GLU A 11 5.78 -9.45 -2.16
CA GLU A 11 6.07 -8.87 -0.86
C GLU A 11 6.93 -7.61 -1.02
N ARG A 12 6.55 -6.55 -0.31
CA ARG A 12 7.27 -5.28 -0.29
C ARG A 12 8.61 -5.41 0.44
N GLN A 13 9.71 -5.06 -0.22
CA GLN A 13 11.07 -5.07 0.35
C GLN A 13 11.47 -3.74 1.01
N THR A 14 11.32 -2.62 0.30
CA THR A 14 11.62 -1.26 0.79
C THR A 14 10.59 -0.25 0.25
N TRP A 15 10.35 0.84 0.97
CA TRP A 15 9.62 2.01 0.48
C TRP A 15 10.32 3.26 0.99
N GLU A 16 11.04 3.92 0.10
CA GLU A 16 11.88 5.07 0.38
C GLU A 16 11.32 6.32 -0.29
N THR A 17 11.43 7.46 0.39
CA THR A 17 11.31 8.77 -0.23
C THR A 17 12.71 9.25 -0.57
N VAL A 18 12.95 9.55 -1.84
CA VAL A 18 14.25 10.02 -2.35
C VAL A 18 14.11 11.45 -2.84
N VAL A 19 15.02 12.32 -2.42
CA VAL A 19 15.16 13.72 -2.89
C VAL A 19 16.63 13.92 -3.24
N ASP A 20 16.91 14.41 -4.45
CA ASP A 20 18.28 14.62 -4.94
C ASP A 20 19.20 13.40 -4.73
N ASP A 21 18.72 12.22 -5.16
CA ASP A 21 19.39 10.91 -5.01
C ASP A 21 19.70 10.48 -3.57
N SER A 22 19.12 11.15 -2.58
CA SER A 22 19.30 10.85 -1.16
C SER A 22 18.00 10.36 -0.52
N VAL A 23 18.06 9.24 0.21
CA VAL A 23 16.92 8.74 1.00
C VAL A 23 16.67 9.69 2.16
N VAL A 24 15.50 10.34 2.16
CA VAL A 24 15.09 11.31 3.20
C VAL A 24 14.07 10.74 4.18
N GLY A 25 13.54 9.55 3.93
CA GLY A 25 12.62 8.89 4.86
C GLY A 25 11.96 7.63 4.31
N TYR A 26 11.18 6.99 5.18
CA TYR A 26 10.42 5.78 4.89
C TYR A 26 8.95 6.06 5.25
N PRO A 27 8.03 6.20 4.28
CA PRO A 27 6.69 6.72 4.55
C PRO A 27 5.86 5.97 5.60
N LEU A 28 6.07 4.66 5.75
CA LEU A 28 5.46 3.84 6.81
C LEU A 28 6.49 3.15 7.73
N GLY A 29 7.72 3.67 7.75
CA GLY A 29 8.85 3.09 8.47
C GLY A 29 9.66 2.08 7.65
N ASP A 30 10.92 1.92 8.04
CA ASP A 30 11.92 1.05 7.41
C ASP A 30 11.55 -0.44 7.48
N LYS A 31 10.78 -0.84 8.50
CA LYS A 31 10.29 -2.20 8.72
C LYS A 31 8.80 -2.40 8.38
N ALA A 32 8.23 -1.54 7.53
CA ALA A 32 6.87 -1.75 7.05
C ALA A 32 6.72 -3.13 6.37
N SER A 33 5.56 -3.75 6.52
CA SER A 33 5.21 -5.00 5.82
C SER A 33 4.12 -4.69 4.80
N GLY A 34 4.04 -5.47 3.73
CA GLY A 34 2.98 -5.27 2.75
C GLY A 34 3.08 -6.16 1.55
N PHE A 35 1.97 -6.23 0.81
CA PHE A 35 1.85 -7.01 -0.40
C PHE A 35 1.18 -6.19 -1.50
N ILE A 36 1.57 -6.48 -2.73
CA ILE A 36 0.80 -6.16 -3.92
C ILE A 36 0.41 -7.45 -4.63
N ALA A 37 -0.87 -7.61 -4.93
CA ALA A 37 -1.39 -8.74 -5.69
C ALA A 37 -1.90 -8.26 -7.06
N TYR A 38 -1.46 -8.93 -8.11
CA TYR A 38 -1.95 -8.74 -9.48
C TYR A 38 -2.71 -9.99 -9.92
N HIS A 39 -4.01 -9.84 -10.17
CA HIS A 39 -4.89 -10.93 -10.59
C HIS A 39 -4.96 -11.02 -12.12
N PRO A 40 -5.05 -12.22 -12.72
CA PRO A 40 -5.17 -12.40 -14.18
C PRO A 40 -6.34 -11.68 -14.85
N ILE A 41 -7.37 -11.31 -14.08
CA ILE A 41 -8.56 -10.60 -14.61
C ILE A 41 -8.34 -9.09 -14.82
N GLY A 42 -7.11 -8.60 -14.58
CA GLY A 42 -6.80 -7.17 -14.70
C GLY A 42 -7.16 -6.35 -13.46
N PHE A 43 -7.17 -6.96 -12.27
CA PHE A 43 -7.41 -6.29 -11.00
C PHE A 43 -6.20 -6.42 -10.07
N MET A 44 -5.91 -5.38 -9.29
CA MET A 44 -4.81 -5.36 -8.34
C MET A 44 -5.23 -4.80 -6.98
N SER A 45 -4.46 -5.16 -5.94
CA SER A 45 -4.64 -4.61 -4.60
C SER A 45 -3.29 -4.48 -3.89
N VAL A 46 -3.11 -3.37 -3.18
CA VAL A 46 -1.96 -3.06 -2.33
C VAL A 46 -2.43 -2.90 -0.90
N ASN A 47 -1.65 -3.48 0.01
CA ASN A 47 -1.83 -3.34 1.46
C ASN A 47 -0.46 -3.19 2.10
N ILE A 48 -0.23 -2.11 2.84
CA ILE A 48 1.03 -1.83 3.54
C ILE A 48 0.71 -1.39 4.96
N SER A 49 1.36 -2.02 5.94
CA SER A 49 1.23 -1.71 7.36
C SER A 49 2.57 -1.29 7.94
N ALA A 50 2.56 -0.19 8.69
CA ALA A 50 3.67 0.19 9.55
C ALA A 50 3.91 -0.90 10.63
N PRO A 51 5.16 -1.11 11.07
CA PRO A 51 5.51 -2.17 12.02
C PRO A 51 4.95 -1.92 13.43
N ASN A 52 4.77 -0.66 13.81
CA ASN A 52 4.34 -0.24 15.15
C ASN A 52 2.98 0.46 15.09
N ARG A 53 2.02 -0.12 14.35
CA ARG A 53 0.67 0.41 14.24
C ARG A 53 -0.01 0.42 15.61
N VAL A 54 -0.70 1.51 15.95
CA VAL A 54 -1.39 1.65 17.24
C VAL A 54 -2.48 0.59 17.35
N ARG A 55 -2.42 -0.24 18.40
CA ARG A 55 -3.50 -1.19 18.67
C ARG A 55 -4.65 -0.49 19.37
N LEU A 56 -5.83 -0.48 18.77
CA LEU A 56 -7.05 -0.02 19.43
C LEU A 56 -7.42 -1.00 20.57
N PRO A 57 -7.87 -0.50 21.73
CA PRO A 57 -8.25 -1.35 22.87
C PRO A 57 -9.62 -2.03 22.69
N ILE A 58 -10.16 -2.02 21.47
CA ILE A 58 -11.46 -2.56 21.10
C ILE A 58 -11.37 -3.22 19.72
N ASP A 59 -12.29 -4.13 19.42
CA ASP A 59 -12.32 -4.87 18.15
C ASP A 59 -13.06 -4.12 17.01
N ASP A 60 -13.66 -2.96 17.31
CA ASP A 60 -14.30 -2.11 16.31
C ASP A 60 -13.30 -1.05 15.79
N PRO A 61 -12.88 -1.10 14.52
CA PRO A 61 -11.91 -0.17 13.96
C PRO A 61 -12.44 1.27 13.80
N PHE A 62 -13.75 1.49 13.96
CA PHE A 62 -14.39 2.79 13.77
C PHE A 62 -14.81 3.46 15.09
N VAL A 63 -14.59 2.79 16.23
CA VAL A 63 -14.95 3.28 17.56
C VAL A 63 -13.67 3.47 18.39
N GLY A 64 -13.75 4.29 19.44
CA GLY A 64 -12.65 4.48 20.39
C GLY A 64 -12.17 5.93 20.46
N ASP A 65 -11.03 6.15 21.12
CA ASP A 65 -10.42 7.48 21.19
C ASP A 65 -10.07 7.96 19.77
N PRO A 66 -10.63 9.08 19.30
CA PRO A 66 -10.36 9.60 17.96
C PRO A 66 -8.87 9.79 17.65
N LYS A 67 -8.04 10.07 18.67
CA LYS A 67 -6.58 10.17 18.50
C LYS A 67 -5.95 8.82 18.19
N LEU A 68 -6.36 7.77 18.89
CA LEU A 68 -5.85 6.42 18.65
C LEU A 68 -6.32 5.89 17.29
N VAL A 69 -7.59 6.13 16.94
CA VAL A 69 -8.14 5.78 15.61
C VAL A 69 -7.37 6.48 14.49
N ALA A 70 -7.08 7.77 14.63
CA ALA A 70 -6.30 8.51 13.63
C ALA A 70 -4.86 8.00 13.50
N LEU A 71 -4.22 7.62 14.61
CA LEU A 71 -2.86 7.05 14.60
C LEU A 71 -2.84 5.65 13.97
N ASP A 72 -3.83 4.82 14.27
CA ASP A 72 -4.00 3.50 13.64
C ASP A 72 -4.22 3.65 12.14
N ALA A 73 -5.16 4.51 11.71
CA ALA A 73 -5.44 4.77 10.30
C ALA A 73 -4.20 5.24 9.52
N LYS A 74 -3.40 6.16 10.08
CA LYS A 74 -2.15 6.65 9.47
C LYS A 74 -1.08 5.58 9.27
N GLY A 75 -1.12 4.50 10.06
CA GLY A 75 -0.18 3.39 9.97
C GLY A 75 -0.52 2.34 8.91
N TYR A 76 -1.55 2.56 8.11
CA TYR A 76 -1.97 1.63 7.06
C TYR A 76 -2.27 2.36 5.75
N LEU A 77 -1.76 1.81 4.65
CA LEU A 77 -2.05 2.27 3.30
C LEU A 77 -2.64 1.10 2.52
N SER A 78 -3.80 1.32 1.92
CA SER A 78 -4.38 0.37 0.98
C SER A 78 -5.03 1.06 -0.19
N TYR A 79 -4.87 0.47 -1.36
CA TYR A 79 -5.61 0.86 -2.54
C TYR A 79 -5.80 -0.34 -3.46
N CYS A 80 -6.85 -0.32 -4.26
CA CYS A 80 -7.13 -1.38 -5.20
C CYS A 80 -7.95 -0.87 -6.39
N GLY A 81 -7.94 -1.63 -7.47
CA GLY A 81 -8.68 -1.32 -8.66
C GLY A 81 -8.17 -2.08 -9.88
N PRO A 82 -8.73 -1.78 -11.07
CA PRO A 82 -8.18 -2.27 -12.31
C PRO A 82 -6.73 -1.81 -12.51
N PHE A 83 -5.97 -2.54 -13.32
CA PHE A 83 -4.67 -2.07 -13.81
C PHE A 83 -4.54 -2.27 -15.31
N SER A 84 -3.67 -1.47 -15.93
CA SER A 84 -3.29 -1.63 -17.33
C SER A 84 -1.78 -1.56 -17.46
N ILE A 85 -1.22 -2.30 -18.42
CA ILE A 85 0.21 -2.27 -18.73
C ILE A 85 0.39 -1.32 -19.91
N ALA A 86 1.07 -0.20 -19.67
CA ALA A 86 1.25 0.86 -20.66
C ALA A 86 2.46 0.60 -21.56
N SER A 87 3.50 -0.06 -21.04
CA SER A 87 4.71 -0.45 -21.76
C SER A 87 5.38 -1.66 -21.10
N GLU A 88 6.54 -2.10 -21.61
CA GLU A 88 7.28 -3.23 -21.03
C GLU A 88 7.72 -3.02 -19.58
N ASN A 89 7.82 -1.77 -19.10
CA ASN A 89 8.30 -1.43 -17.76
C ASN A 89 7.31 -0.55 -16.97
N GLU A 90 6.07 -0.39 -17.45
CA GLU A 90 5.12 0.56 -16.87
C GLU A 90 3.74 -0.07 -16.64
N VAL A 91 3.22 0.11 -15.43
CA VAL A 91 1.88 -0.31 -15.01
C VAL A 91 1.14 0.90 -14.48
N ILE A 92 -0.09 1.09 -14.95
CA ILE A 92 -1.01 2.12 -14.46
C ILE A 92 -2.04 1.44 -13.57
N HIS A 93 -2.17 1.93 -12.33
CA HIS A 93 -3.21 1.50 -11.40
C HIS A 93 -4.39 2.47 -11.48
N HIS A 94 -5.59 1.95 -11.70
CA HIS A 94 -6.83 2.72 -11.77
C HIS A 94 -7.56 2.61 -10.42
N LEU A 95 -7.26 3.52 -9.51
CA LEU A 95 -7.72 3.43 -8.11
C LEU A 95 -9.26 3.48 -8.06
N ARG A 96 -9.85 2.41 -7.52
CA ARG A 96 -11.30 2.31 -7.26
C ARG A 96 -11.62 2.51 -5.79
N LEU A 97 -10.78 1.96 -4.92
CA LEU A 97 -10.80 2.20 -3.48
C LEU A 97 -9.39 2.60 -3.05
N CYS A 98 -9.29 3.57 -2.15
CA CYS A 98 -8.03 4.06 -1.62
C CYS A 98 -8.25 4.52 -0.17
N SER A 99 -7.24 4.35 0.67
CA SER A 99 -7.20 4.97 2.01
C SER A 99 -6.95 6.48 1.95
N LEU A 100 -6.59 7.01 0.78
CA LEU A 100 -6.58 8.45 0.48
C LEU A 100 -7.91 8.81 -0.20
N GLU A 101 -8.34 10.07 -0.07
CA GLU A 101 -9.43 10.57 -0.94
C GLU A 101 -8.99 10.48 -2.40
N ASN A 102 -9.83 9.86 -3.24
CA ASN A 102 -9.69 9.75 -4.69
C ASN A 102 -10.47 10.84 -5.40
#